data_AF-A0A2G8KFH9-F1
#
_entry.id   AF-A0A2G8KFH9-F1
#
_cell.length_a   1.000
_cell.length_b   1.000
_cell.length_c   1.000
_cell.angle_alpha   90.00
_cell.angle_beta   90.00
_cell.angle_gamma   90.00
#
_symmetry.space_group_name_H-M   'P 1'
#
loop_
_entity.id
_entity.type
_entity.pdbx_description
1 polymer ?
#
loop_
_entity_poly.entity_id
_entity_poly.type
_entity_poly.pdbx_seq_one_letter_code
_entity_poly.pdbx_strand_id
1 'polypeptide(L)'
;MSSSIVRRGLELFKEDIAEESPKKKSRKKIHSTNRQDLLAHVSSKKTGVKRQLKRLKGESQRQKTTVKTMKLKSAFSKLSKDDAEDQTEENIDYLLRLDGNKGRFSSQAQKIIDHSRGKLTKDNPLPVTEAKVETSAFSEEDFANFEKDYVARRKIDNLLLDFQS
;
A
#
# COMPACT_ATOMS: atom_id res chain seq x y z
N MET A 1 -5.45 -28.43 14.74
CA MET A 1 -5.81 -27.96 13.38
C MET A 1 -7.23 -28.43 13.08
N SER A 2 -8.09 -27.57 12.54
CA SER A 2 -9.49 -27.92 12.27
C SER A 2 -9.61 -28.87 11.09
N SER A 3 -10.41 -29.93 11.23
CA SER A 3 -10.66 -30.92 10.18
C SER A 3 -11.26 -30.29 8.90
N SER A 4 -11.96 -29.17 9.03
CA SER A 4 -12.51 -28.40 7.91
C SER A 4 -11.42 -27.79 7.01
N ILE A 5 -10.28 -27.37 7.57
CA ILE A 5 -9.17 -26.79 6.79
C ILE A 5 -8.47 -27.87 5.96
N VAL A 6 -8.28 -29.06 6.55
CA VAL A 6 -7.67 -30.21 5.88
C VAL A 6 -8.56 -30.70 4.74
N ARG A 7 -9.87 -30.77 4.98
CA ARG A 7 -10.86 -31.20 3.98
C ARG A 7 -10.90 -30.26 2.78
N ARG A 8 -10.89 -28.94 3.03
CA ARG A 8 -10.87 -27.92 1.97
C ARG A 8 -9.54 -27.88 1.22
N GLY A 9 -8.42 -28.10 1.91
CA GLY A 9 -7.09 -28.23 1.29
C GLY A 9 -7.00 -29.41 0.33
N LEU A 10 -7.52 -30.59 0.74
CA LEU A 10 -7.54 -31.79 -0.12
C LEU A 10 -8.51 -31.67 -1.30
N GLU A 11 -9.57 -30.88 -1.18
CA GLU A 11 -10.54 -30.65 -2.25
C GLU A 11 -9.94 -29.88 -3.42
N LEU A 12 -9.09 -28.89 -3.13
CA LEU A 12 -8.37 -28.10 -4.13
C LEU A 12 -7.38 -28.96 -4.96
N PHE A 13 -6.74 -29.96 -4.34
CA PHE A 13 -5.79 -30.83 -5.04
C PHE A 13 -6.45 -31.85 -5.99
N LYS A 14 -7.76 -32.13 -5.85
CA LYS A 14 -8.46 -33.08 -6.73
C LYS A 14 -8.61 -32.57 -8.16
N GLU A 15 -8.69 -31.25 -8.35
CA GLU A 15 -8.83 -30.63 -9.67
C GLU A 15 -7.53 -30.73 -10.48
N ASP A 16 -6.37 -30.68 -9.82
CA ASP A 16 -5.05 -30.76 -10.46
C ASP A 16 -4.60 -32.20 -10.75
N ILE A 17 -5.03 -33.18 -9.94
CA ILE A 17 -4.61 -34.59 -10.05
C ILE A 17 -5.49 -35.37 -11.04
N ALA A 18 -6.65 -34.85 -11.44
CA ALA A 18 -7.59 -35.52 -12.35
C ALA A 18 -7.17 -35.50 -13.85
N GLU A 19 -6.03 -34.90 -14.21
CA GLU A 19 -5.57 -34.77 -15.61
C GLU A 19 -4.51 -35.79 -16.07
N GLU A 20 -4.33 -36.93 -15.40
CA GLU A 20 -3.46 -38.01 -15.91
C GLU A 20 -4.23 -39.29 -16.29
N SER A 21 -4.83 -39.28 -17.48
CA SER A 21 -5.03 -40.51 -18.27
C SER A 21 -4.69 -40.26 -19.76
N PRO A 22 -4.08 -41.23 -20.47
CA PRO A 22 -3.33 -40.92 -21.67
C PRO A 22 -4.22 -40.93 -22.92
N LYS A 23 -4.45 -39.77 -23.54
CA LYS A 23 -4.93 -39.70 -24.92
C LYS A 23 -4.12 -38.71 -25.75
N LYS A 24 -3.19 -39.27 -26.53
CA LYS A 24 -2.54 -38.63 -27.67
C LYS A 24 -3.61 -38.00 -28.59
N LYS A 25 -3.61 -36.69 -28.73
CA LYS A 25 -4.16 -36.00 -29.91
C LYS A 25 -3.21 -34.87 -30.29
N SER A 26 -2.47 -35.09 -31.36
CA SER A 26 -1.66 -34.09 -32.03
C SER A 26 -2.54 -32.88 -32.37
N ARG A 27 -2.15 -31.70 -31.88
CA ARG A 27 -2.77 -30.43 -32.28
C ARG A 27 -2.42 -30.16 -33.73
N LYS A 28 -3.31 -30.54 -34.66
CA LYS A 28 -3.27 -30.00 -36.03
C LYS A 28 -3.45 -28.48 -35.93
N LYS A 29 -2.42 -27.73 -36.35
CA LYS A 29 -2.52 -26.28 -36.52
C LYS A 29 -3.48 -26.03 -37.69
N ILE A 30 -4.68 -25.55 -37.39
CA ILE A 30 -5.64 -25.12 -38.42
C ILE A 30 -5.13 -23.79 -38.96
N HIS A 31 -4.57 -23.81 -40.17
CA HIS A 31 -4.27 -22.60 -40.93
C HIS A 31 -5.49 -22.28 -41.80
N SER A 32 -6.50 -21.64 -41.20
CA SER A 32 -7.63 -21.08 -41.93
C SER A 32 -7.34 -19.62 -42.24
N THR A 33 -7.47 -19.25 -43.51
CA THR A 33 -7.31 -17.88 -44.03
C THR A 33 -8.60 -17.08 -43.93
N ASN A 34 -9.71 -17.68 -43.47
CA ASN A 34 -11.01 -17.05 -43.41
C ASN A 34 -11.34 -16.53 -41.99
N ARG A 35 -11.70 -15.25 -41.91
CA ARG A 35 -11.96 -14.51 -40.67
C ARG A 35 -13.13 -15.06 -39.87
N GLN A 36 -14.12 -15.65 -40.54
CA GLN A 36 -15.32 -16.21 -39.89
C GLN A 36 -15.02 -17.54 -39.17
N ASP A 37 -14.19 -18.40 -39.77
CA ASP A 37 -13.72 -19.65 -39.15
C ASP A 37 -12.83 -19.40 -37.92
N LEU A 38 -11.97 -18.37 -37.99
CA LEU A 38 -11.13 -17.99 -36.86
C LEU A 38 -11.95 -17.53 -35.65
N LEU A 39 -13.10 -16.87 -35.86
CA LEU A 39 -13.99 -16.42 -34.78
C LEU A 39 -14.78 -17.58 -34.15
N ALA A 40 -15.13 -18.61 -34.93
CA ALA A 40 -15.85 -19.79 -34.44
C ALA A 40 -15.05 -20.61 -33.41
N HIS A 41 -13.71 -20.56 -33.45
CA HIS A 41 -12.83 -21.22 -32.49
C HIS A 41 -12.50 -20.38 -31.24
N VAL A 42 -13.05 -19.17 -31.12
CA VAL A 42 -12.76 -18.23 -30.02
C VAL A 42 -13.87 -18.31 -28.95
N SER A 43 -14.08 -19.49 -28.36
CA SER A 43 -14.95 -19.64 -27.18
C SER A 43 -14.18 -19.65 -25.85
N SER A 44 -12.84 -19.63 -25.89
CA SER A 44 -12.03 -19.77 -24.68
C SER A 44 -11.62 -18.43 -24.08
N LYS A 45 -11.82 -18.26 -22.76
CA LYS A 45 -11.39 -17.09 -21.96
C LYS A 45 -9.87 -16.99 -21.76
N LYS A 46 -9.06 -17.63 -22.62
CA LYS A 46 -7.60 -17.66 -22.52
C LYS A 46 -7.00 -16.32 -22.95
N THR A 47 -6.07 -15.80 -22.18
CA THR A 47 -5.43 -14.48 -22.37
C THR A 47 -4.77 -14.32 -23.75
N GLY A 48 -4.20 -15.39 -24.30
CA GLY A 48 -3.58 -15.39 -25.64
C GLY A 48 -4.56 -15.14 -26.80
N VAL A 49 -5.80 -15.63 -26.69
CA VAL A 49 -6.83 -15.48 -27.73
C VAL A 49 -7.32 -14.03 -27.81
N LYS A 50 -7.43 -13.35 -26.67
CA LYS A 50 -7.73 -11.91 -26.63
C LYS A 50 -6.67 -11.07 -27.34
N ARG A 51 -5.39 -11.43 -27.23
CA ARG A 51 -4.29 -10.75 -27.96
C ARG A 51 -4.37 -10.99 -29.48
N GLN A 52 -4.71 -12.20 -29.91
CA GLN A 52 -4.91 -12.51 -31.33
C GLN A 52 -6.12 -11.77 -31.91
N LEU A 53 -7.24 -11.73 -31.18
CA LEU A 53 -8.42 -10.92 -31.54
C LEU A 53 -8.09 -9.43 -31.63
N LYS A 54 -7.30 -8.89 -30.70
CA LYS A 54 -6.85 -7.49 -30.76
C LYS A 54 -5.96 -7.21 -31.97
N ARG A 55 -5.15 -8.17 -32.42
CA ARG A 55 -4.36 -8.06 -33.66
C ARG A 55 -5.24 -8.12 -34.90
N LEU A 56 -6.20 -9.06 -34.96
CA LEU A 56 -7.19 -9.16 -36.05
C LEU A 56 -8.12 -7.94 -36.14
N LYS A 57 -8.46 -7.33 -34.99
CA LYS A 57 -9.20 -6.06 -34.92
C LYS A 57 -8.29 -4.83 -35.07
N GLY A 58 -6.97 -5.01 -35.05
CA GLY A 58 -5.95 -4.00 -34.73
C GLY A 58 -5.33 -3.26 -35.92
N GLU A 59 -5.96 -3.27 -37.09
CA GLU A 59 -5.57 -2.39 -38.21
C GLU A 59 -6.54 -1.24 -38.46
N SER A 60 -7.77 -1.29 -37.91
CA SER A 60 -8.78 -0.25 -38.18
C SER A 60 -8.60 1.03 -37.34
N GLN A 61 -7.92 0.95 -36.18
CA GLN A 61 -7.70 2.12 -35.30
C GLN A 61 -6.33 2.80 -35.45
N ARG A 62 -5.50 2.41 -36.43
CA ARG A 62 -4.34 3.22 -36.83
C ARG A 62 -4.80 4.35 -37.76
N GLN A 63 -5.75 5.17 -37.30
CA GLN A 63 -6.17 6.33 -38.06
C GLN A 63 -5.14 7.45 -37.89
N LYS A 64 -4.30 7.60 -38.93
CA LYS A 64 -3.87 8.88 -39.49
C LYS A 64 -3.34 9.92 -38.50
N THR A 65 -2.27 9.62 -37.79
CA THR A 65 -1.47 10.60 -37.04
C THR A 65 -0.41 11.26 -37.95
N THR A 66 -0.83 11.84 -39.06
CA THR A 66 0.04 12.77 -39.79
C THR A 66 -0.37 14.18 -39.35
N VAL A 67 0.50 14.86 -38.61
CA VAL A 67 0.26 16.21 -38.05
C VAL A 67 -0.26 17.20 -39.10
N LYS A 68 0.11 17.03 -40.38
CA LYS A 68 -0.32 17.88 -41.50
C LYS A 68 -1.82 17.89 -41.80
N THR A 69 -2.61 16.89 -41.42
CA THR A 69 -4.05 16.85 -41.70
C THR A 69 -4.91 17.26 -40.50
N MET A 70 -4.30 17.50 -39.34
CA MET A 70 -5.02 17.87 -38.13
C MET A 70 -5.24 19.38 -38.09
N LYS A 71 -6.47 19.82 -38.38
CA LYS A 71 -6.90 21.21 -38.08
C LYS A 71 -6.83 21.41 -36.57
N LEU A 72 -6.03 22.38 -36.11
CA LEU A 72 -5.97 22.79 -34.72
C LEU A 72 -7.34 23.34 -34.31
N LYS A 73 -8.17 22.51 -33.68
CA LYS A 73 -9.41 22.95 -33.06
C LYS A 73 -9.04 23.70 -31.78
N SER A 74 -9.53 24.93 -31.64
CA SER A 74 -9.49 25.69 -30.39
C SER A 74 -10.06 24.86 -29.24
N ALA A 75 -9.50 25.02 -28.02
CA ALA A 75 -9.97 24.32 -26.82
C ALA A 75 -11.49 24.51 -26.61
N PHE A 76 -12.01 25.70 -26.91
CA PHE A 76 -13.44 26.00 -26.86
C PHE A 76 -14.28 25.16 -27.85
N SER A 77 -13.78 24.90 -29.06
CA SER A 77 -14.47 24.04 -30.04
C SER A 77 -14.50 22.57 -29.64
N LYS A 78 -13.62 22.13 -28.73
CA LYS A 78 -13.64 20.77 -28.20
C LYS A 78 -14.62 20.70 -27.03
N LEU A 79 -14.58 21.69 -26.14
CA LEU A 79 -15.53 21.81 -25.02
C LEU A 79 -16.98 21.75 -25.54
N SER A 80 -17.34 22.60 -26.50
CA SER A 80 -18.72 22.65 -27.04
C SER A 80 -19.20 21.42 -27.82
N LYS A 81 -18.32 20.44 -28.06
CA LYS A 81 -18.66 19.16 -28.71
C LYS A 81 -18.73 18.02 -27.71
N ASP A 82 -18.01 18.18 -26.61
CA ASP A 82 -17.98 17.30 -25.46
C ASP A 82 -18.85 17.87 -24.33
N ASP A 83 -19.80 18.77 -24.65
CA ASP A 83 -20.92 19.16 -23.78
C ASP A 83 -21.79 17.92 -23.56
N ALA A 84 -21.25 16.95 -22.80
CA ALA A 84 -22.03 16.01 -22.05
C ALA A 84 -22.96 16.85 -21.17
N GLU A 85 -24.22 16.43 -21.08
CA GLU A 85 -25.25 17.06 -20.26
C GLU A 85 -24.67 17.66 -18.98
N ASP A 86 -25.12 18.87 -18.65
CA ASP A 86 -24.68 19.53 -17.42
C ASP A 86 -25.18 18.73 -16.21
N GLN A 87 -24.32 17.88 -15.67
CA GLN A 87 -24.59 17.05 -14.50
C GLN A 87 -24.38 17.80 -13.18
N THR A 88 -24.23 19.13 -13.21
CA THR A 88 -24.03 19.91 -11.98
C THR A 88 -25.17 19.71 -10.99
N GLU A 89 -26.42 19.75 -11.44
CA GLU A 89 -27.60 19.52 -10.58
C GLU A 89 -27.63 18.10 -10.02
N GLU A 90 -27.39 17.07 -10.85
CA GLU A 90 -27.33 15.67 -10.40
C GLU A 90 -26.22 15.43 -9.37
N ASN A 91 -25.06 16.08 -9.57
CA ASN A 91 -23.93 15.99 -8.66
C ASN A 91 -24.22 16.71 -7.33
N ILE A 92 -24.86 17.87 -7.37
CA ILE A 92 -25.29 18.61 -6.17
C ILE A 92 -26.31 17.77 -5.38
N ASP A 93 -27.29 17.20 -6.07
CA ASP A 93 -28.29 16.31 -5.48
C ASP A 93 -27.64 15.09 -4.81
N TYR A 94 -26.64 14.50 -5.47
CA TYR A 94 -25.89 13.38 -4.93
C TYR A 94 -25.12 13.77 -3.66
N LEU A 95 -24.43 14.92 -3.66
CA LEU A 95 -23.70 15.42 -2.51
C LEU A 95 -24.64 15.73 -1.32
N LEU A 96 -25.80 16.33 -1.57
CA LEU A 96 -26.81 16.60 -0.54
C LEU A 96 -27.39 15.31 0.07
N ARG A 97 -27.61 14.27 -0.76
CA ARG A 97 -28.07 12.95 -0.30
C ARG A 97 -27.01 12.21 0.54
N LEU A 98 -25.72 12.41 0.23
CA LEU A 98 -24.64 11.92 1.08
C LEU A 98 -24.60 12.66 2.42
N ASP A 99 -24.80 13.98 2.39
CA ASP A 99 -24.82 14.81 3.59
C ASP A 99 -26.01 14.50 4.52
N GLY A 100 -27.18 14.17 3.97
CA GLY A 100 -28.34 13.71 4.74
C GLY A 100 -28.12 12.36 5.45
N ASN A 101 -27.14 11.56 5.02
CA ASN A 101 -26.80 10.26 5.60
C ASN A 101 -25.68 10.32 6.67
N LYS A 102 -25.22 11.52 7.07
CA LYS A 102 -24.19 11.72 8.11
C LYS A 102 -24.44 10.92 9.40
N GLY A 103 -25.71 10.67 9.75
CA GLY A 103 -26.09 9.87 10.94
C GLY A 103 -25.99 8.34 10.80
N ARG A 104 -26.06 7.78 9.58
CA ARG A 104 -25.95 6.31 9.37
C ARG A 104 -24.50 5.86 9.35
N PHE A 105 -23.62 6.67 8.79
CA PHE A 105 -22.18 6.40 8.75
C PHE A 105 -21.49 6.70 10.08
N SER A 106 -22.03 7.57 10.93
CA SER A 106 -21.37 7.94 12.19
C SER A 106 -21.19 6.74 13.12
N SER A 107 -22.23 5.90 13.31
CA SER A 107 -22.13 4.73 14.22
C SER A 107 -21.17 3.64 13.72
N GLN A 108 -21.15 3.39 12.41
CA GLN A 108 -20.27 2.39 11.80
C GLN A 108 -18.83 2.92 11.69
N ALA A 109 -18.67 4.20 11.36
CA ALA A 109 -17.39 4.89 11.38
C ALA A 109 -16.80 4.94 12.80
N GLN A 110 -17.62 5.22 13.81
CA GLN A 110 -17.21 5.15 15.22
C GLN A 110 -16.73 3.75 15.59
N LYS A 111 -17.46 2.69 15.20
CA LYS A 111 -16.98 1.30 15.40
C LYS A 111 -15.64 1.02 14.73
N ILE A 112 -15.43 1.55 13.53
CA ILE A 112 -14.14 1.41 12.81
C ILE A 112 -13.04 2.17 13.54
N ILE A 113 -13.31 3.40 13.97
CA ILE A 113 -12.37 4.24 14.74
C ILE A 113 -12.01 3.54 16.05
N ASP A 114 -13.00 3.07 16.81
CA ASP A 114 -12.81 2.39 18.09
C ASP A 114 -12.05 1.06 17.94
N HIS A 115 -12.31 0.30 16.87
CA HIS A 115 -11.53 -0.90 16.56
C HIS A 115 -10.09 -0.61 16.11
N SER A 116 -9.82 0.58 15.56
CA SER A 116 -8.48 1.00 15.14
C SER A 116 -7.66 1.65 16.25
N ARG A 117 -8.32 2.24 17.26
CA ARG A 117 -7.68 2.88 18.42
C ARG A 117 -6.82 1.88 19.19
N GLY A 118 -5.63 2.31 19.59
CA GLY A 118 -4.71 1.54 20.45
C GLY A 118 -3.89 0.47 19.71
N LYS A 119 -4.06 0.33 18.39
CA LYS A 119 -3.21 -0.56 17.57
C LYS A 119 -1.85 0.05 17.25
N LEU A 120 -1.78 1.39 17.22
CA LEU A 120 -0.53 2.12 17.07
C LEU A 120 0.01 2.48 18.45
N THR A 121 1.33 2.38 18.61
CA THR A 121 2.02 2.78 19.85
C THR A 121 1.79 4.24 20.21
N LYS A 122 1.53 5.10 19.21
CA LYS A 122 1.20 6.52 19.38
C LYS A 122 -0.18 6.77 19.99
N ASP A 123 -1.10 5.82 19.87
CA ASP A 123 -2.47 5.95 20.38
C ASP A 123 -2.54 5.55 21.86
N ASN A 124 -1.54 4.82 22.35
CA ASN A 124 -1.45 4.44 23.75
C ASN A 124 -0.75 5.57 24.53
N PRO A 125 -1.31 6.01 25.67
CA PRO A 125 -0.62 6.95 26.52
C PRO A 125 0.70 6.30 26.95
N LEU A 126 1.81 7.03 26.74
CA LEU A 126 3.10 6.60 27.24
C LEU A 126 2.97 6.47 28.77
N PRO A 127 3.50 5.38 29.37
CA PRO A 127 3.56 5.30 30.81
C PRO A 127 4.30 6.54 31.30
N VAL A 128 3.71 7.25 32.27
CA VAL A 128 4.37 8.36 32.95
C VAL A 128 5.60 7.77 33.61
N THR A 129 6.75 7.90 32.97
CA THR A 129 8.02 7.58 33.59
C THR A 129 8.26 8.68 34.61
N GLU A 130 8.03 8.36 35.88
CA GLU A 130 8.56 9.17 36.97
C GLU A 130 10.03 9.43 36.67
N ALA A 131 10.43 10.70 36.67
CA ALA A 131 11.82 11.06 36.47
C ALA A 131 12.62 10.32 37.54
N LYS A 132 13.51 9.42 37.10
CA LYS A 132 14.41 8.72 38.02
C LYS A 132 15.21 9.79 38.72
N VAL A 133 14.98 9.95 40.01
CA VAL A 133 15.84 10.78 40.87
C VAL A 133 17.19 10.10 40.81
N GLU A 134 18.17 10.75 40.18
CA GLU A 134 19.54 10.28 40.16
C GLU A 134 20.06 10.36 41.59
N THR A 135 19.98 9.24 42.31
CA THR A 135 20.56 9.12 43.65
C THR A 135 22.07 9.08 43.49
N SER A 136 22.74 10.20 43.73
CA SER A 136 24.19 10.22 43.90
C SER A 136 24.56 9.29 45.07
N ALA A 137 25.58 8.46 44.87
CA ALA A 137 26.13 7.63 45.94
C ALA A 137 26.90 8.43 47.00
N PHE A 138 27.19 9.70 46.70
CA PHE A 138 27.95 10.61 47.55
C PHE A 138 27.05 11.73 48.09
N SER A 139 27.21 12.03 49.36
CA SER A 139 26.61 13.18 50.04
C SER A 139 27.48 14.43 49.88
N GLU A 140 26.89 15.62 50.09
CA GLU A 140 27.63 16.90 50.09
C GLU A 140 28.80 16.90 51.11
N GLU A 141 28.64 16.17 52.22
CA GLU A 141 29.68 16.03 53.26
C GLU A 141 30.88 15.22 52.77
N ASP A 142 30.66 14.21 51.92
CA ASP A 142 31.73 13.42 51.31
C ASP A 142 32.60 14.29 50.40
N PHE A 143 31.99 15.22 49.66
CA PHE A 143 32.71 16.18 48.82
C PHE A 143 33.53 17.17 49.67
N ALA A 144 32.99 17.65 50.79
CA ALA A 144 33.70 18.55 51.70
C ALA A 144 34.92 17.88 52.35
N ASN A 145 34.82 16.60 52.69
CA ASN A 145 35.94 15.82 53.21
C ASN A 145 36.98 15.54 52.12
N PHE A 146 36.53 15.19 50.90
CA PHE A 146 37.41 14.97 49.77
C PHE A 146 38.20 16.24 49.40
N GLU A 147 37.58 17.41 49.42
CA GLU A 147 38.26 18.68 49.13
C GLU A 147 39.39 18.96 50.12
N LYS A 148 39.15 18.74 51.42
CA LYS A 148 40.17 18.92 52.47
C LYS A 148 41.35 17.99 52.25
N ASP A 149 41.08 16.70 52.02
CA ASP A 149 42.11 15.69 51.79
C ASP A 149 42.88 15.94 50.50
N TYR A 150 42.19 16.33 49.43
CA TYR A 150 42.79 16.63 48.13
C TYR A 150 43.73 17.84 48.20
N VAL A 151 43.29 18.93 48.85
CA VAL A 151 44.12 20.13 49.04
C VAL A 151 45.29 19.84 49.98
N ALA A 152 45.09 19.05 51.04
CA ALA A 152 46.16 18.65 51.95
C ALA A 152 47.23 17.82 51.23
N ARG A 153 46.83 16.81 50.46
CA ARG A 153 47.75 15.98 49.65
C ARG A 153 48.50 16.81 48.62
N ARG A 154 47.80 17.68 47.88
CA ARG A 154 48.43 18.57 46.89
C ARG A 154 49.45 19.54 47.51
N LYS A 155 49.19 20.05 48.71
CA LYS A 155 50.15 20.91 49.43
C LYS A 155 51.39 20.14 49.86
N ILE A 156 51.23 18.90 50.33
CA ILE A 156 52.34 18.02 50.70
C ILE A 156 53.17 17.67 49.46
N ASP A 157 52.53 17.33 48.36
CA ASP A 157 53.21 16.99 47.10
C ASP A 157 54.03 18.18 46.56
N ASN A 158 53.48 19.41 46.63
CA ASN A 158 54.20 20.63 46.25
C ASN A 158 55.40 20.91 47.17
N LEU A 159 55.24 20.75 48.50
CA LEU A 159 56.33 20.92 49.48
C LEU A 159 57.44 19.88 49.29
N LEU A 160 57.08 18.67 48.87
CA LEU A 160 58.04 17.57 48.66
C LEU A 160 58.82 17.76 47.35
N LEU A 161 58.24 18.42 46.35
CA LEU A 161 58.95 18.88 45.15
C LEU A 161 59.95 20.00 45.45
N ASP A 162 59.57 20.98 46.29
CA ASP A 162 60.45 22.10 46.66
C ASP A 162 61.65 21.67 47.53
N PHE A 163 61.55 20.53 48.23
CA PHE A 163 62.67 19.95 49.00
C PHE A 163 63.64 19.11 48.16
N GLN A 164 63.30 18.79 46.90
CA GLN A 164 64.12 17.99 45.99
C GLN A 164 64.84 18.83 44.91
N SER A 165 64.62 20.14 44.87
CA SER A 165 65.34 21.11 44.01
C SER A 165 66.44 21.84 44.78
#